data_AF-A0A1A5P123-F1
#
_entry.id   AF-A0A1A5P123-F1
#
_cell.length_a   1.000
_cell.length_b   1.000
_cell.length_c   1.000
_cell.angle_alpha   90.00
_cell.angle_beta   90.00
_cell.angle_gamma   90.00
#
_symmetry.space_group_name_H-M   'P 1'
#
loop_
_entity.id
_entity.type
_entity.pdbx_description
1 polymer ?
#
loop_
_entity_poly.entity_id
_entity_poly.type
_entity_poly.pdbx_seq_one_letter_code
_entity_poly.pdbx_strand_id
1 'polypeptide(L)'
;MNWQRSSLCGSGDSCVHVATNARSIHITESADPSGAVLTTTPDDFLSLIQTLKEDRQMADSRPTGIEVAVDADDTVRIRATAAPGTTVTTDRRKWDTFVLGVRAGEFDHFAARP
;
A
#
# COMPACT_ATOMS: atom_id res chain seq x y z
N MET A 1 -16.76 5.41 1.08
CA MET A 1 -15.33 5.38 1.49
C MET A 1 -14.63 6.51 0.77
N ASN A 2 -13.81 7.28 1.48
CA ASN A 2 -13.01 8.34 0.87
C ASN A 2 -11.64 7.75 0.54
N TRP A 3 -11.36 7.57 -0.74
CA TRP A 3 -10.09 7.05 -1.24
C TRP A 3 -9.08 8.19 -1.39
N GLN A 4 -7.89 7.99 -0.83
CA GLN A 4 -6.75 8.87 -0.99
C GLN A 4 -5.69 8.23 -1.87
N ARG A 5 -5.13 9.01 -2.79
CA ARG A 5 -3.89 8.70 -3.52
C ARG A 5 -2.77 9.59 -3.02
N SER A 6 -1.53 9.26 -3.36
CA SER A 6 -0.44 10.21 -3.15
C SER A 6 -0.61 11.47 -4.00
N SER A 7 -0.22 12.64 -3.48
CA SER A 7 -0.22 13.89 -4.26
C SER A 7 0.79 13.90 -5.41
N LEU A 8 1.78 13.00 -5.33
CA LEU A 8 2.81 12.78 -6.35
C LEU A 8 2.32 11.91 -7.51
N CYS A 9 1.09 11.38 -7.42
CA CYS A 9 0.45 10.66 -8.49
C CYS A 9 0.31 11.55 -9.73
N GLY A 10 0.93 11.15 -10.83
CA GLY A 10 0.87 11.88 -12.10
C GLY A 10 -0.54 11.91 -12.72
N SER A 11 -0.67 12.63 -13.85
CA SER A 11 -1.90 12.63 -14.64
C SER A 11 -2.07 11.30 -15.38
N GLY A 12 -2.76 10.37 -14.73
CA GLY A 12 -3.14 9.04 -15.22
C GLY A 12 -3.68 8.29 -14.00
N ASP A 13 -4.91 7.81 -14.05
CA ASP A 13 -5.71 7.42 -12.88
C ASP A 13 -5.16 6.27 -12.00
N SER A 14 -3.95 5.81 -12.27
CA SER A 14 -3.37 4.55 -11.82
C SER A 14 -2.29 4.81 -10.77
N CYS A 15 -2.67 4.77 -9.50
CA CYS A 15 -1.80 4.91 -8.33
C CYS A 15 -2.43 4.18 -7.17
N VAL A 16 -1.62 3.61 -6.27
CA VAL A 16 -2.11 2.97 -5.05
C VAL A 16 -3.05 3.92 -4.29
N HIS A 17 -4.28 3.45 -4.04
CA HIS A 17 -5.30 4.13 -3.25
C HIS A 17 -5.40 3.50 -1.88
N VAL A 18 -5.57 4.34 -0.87
CA VAL A 18 -5.80 3.94 0.52
C VAL A 18 -7.11 4.56 1.01
N ALA A 19 -7.93 3.77 1.68
CA ALA A 19 -9.10 4.26 2.40
C ALA A 19 -9.17 3.61 3.77
N THR A 20 -9.92 4.24 4.68
CA THR A 20 -10.23 3.67 5.99
C THR A 20 -11.73 3.58 6.22
N ASN A 21 -12.14 2.65 7.07
CA ASN A 21 -13.43 2.66 7.74
C ASN A 21 -13.21 2.61 9.26
N ALA A 22 -14.27 2.42 10.05
CA ALA A 22 -14.16 2.43 11.51
C ALA A 22 -13.19 1.40 12.12
N ARG A 23 -12.77 0.36 11.38
CA ARG A 23 -11.95 -0.75 11.90
C ARG A 23 -10.84 -1.24 10.98
N SER A 24 -10.87 -0.91 9.70
CA SER A 24 -9.93 -1.46 8.72
C SER A 24 -9.43 -0.44 7.71
N ILE A 25 -8.22 -0.69 7.24
CA ILE A 25 -7.59 -0.01 6.11
C ILE A 25 -7.86 -0.84 4.85
N HIS A 26 -8.06 -0.14 3.74
CA HIS A 26 -8.28 -0.71 2.42
C HIS A 26 -7.21 -0.18 1.49
N ILE A 27 -6.58 -1.07 0.72
CA ILE A 27 -5.58 -0.72 -0.30
C ILE A 27 -6.07 -1.28 -1.63
N THR A 28 -6.02 -0.49 -2.69
CA THR A 28 -6.33 -0.94 -4.06
C THR A 28 -5.46 -0.19 -5.06
N GLU A 29 -5.45 -0.66 -6.30
CA GLU A 29 -4.91 0.09 -7.43
C GLU A 29 -5.95 0.06 -8.55
N SER A 30 -6.34 1.24 -9.03
CA SER A 30 -7.44 1.41 -9.99
C SER A 30 -7.19 0.75 -11.35
N ALA A 31 -5.92 0.60 -11.75
CA ALA A 31 -5.54 -0.11 -12.97
C ALA A 31 -5.22 -1.59 -12.74
N ASP A 32 -5.42 -2.11 -11.53
CA ASP A 32 -5.36 -3.54 -11.29
C ASP A 32 -6.54 -4.21 -12.01
N PRO A 33 -6.29 -5.08 -13.01
CA PRO A 33 -7.36 -5.73 -13.78
C PRO A 33 -8.22 -6.66 -12.93
N SER A 34 -7.74 -7.12 -11.77
CA SER A 34 -8.50 -7.95 -10.84
C SER A 34 -9.55 -7.15 -10.06
N GLY A 35 -9.43 -5.82 -10.00
CA GLY A 35 -10.25 -4.97 -9.15
C GLY A 35 -10.10 -5.28 -7.66
N ALA A 36 -8.97 -5.86 -7.25
CA ALA A 36 -8.73 -6.29 -5.89
C ALA A 36 -8.74 -5.11 -4.91
N VAL A 37 -9.37 -5.34 -3.76
CA VAL A 37 -9.33 -4.42 -2.61
C VAL A 37 -8.79 -5.20 -1.42
N LEU A 38 -7.54 -4.95 -1.07
CA LEU A 38 -6.92 -5.52 0.10
C LEU A 38 -7.51 -4.89 1.36
N THR A 39 -7.98 -5.70 2.29
CA THR A 39 -8.39 -5.25 3.64
C THR A 39 -7.31 -5.63 4.65
N THR A 40 -6.93 -4.70 5.51
CA THR A 40 -5.91 -4.88 6.56
C THR A 40 -6.25 -4.05 7.81
N THR A 41 -5.47 -4.19 8.87
CA THR A 41 -5.67 -3.44 10.12
C THR A 41 -4.86 -2.13 10.12
N PRO A 42 -5.24 -1.13 10.95
CA PRO A 42 -4.42 0.07 11.13
C PRO A 42 -3.01 -0.23 11.64
N ASP A 43 -2.83 -1.24 12.51
CA ASP A 43 -1.53 -1.63 13.06
C ASP A 43 -0.62 -2.28 12.00
N ASP A 44 -1.19 -3.13 11.14
CA ASP A 44 -0.45 -3.73 10.02
C ASP A 44 -0.06 -2.67 8.98
N PHE A 45 -0.98 -1.73 8.71
CA PHE A 45 -0.69 -0.59 7.82
C PHE A 45 0.37 0.34 8.40
N LEU A 46 0.34 0.60 9.72
CA LEU A 46 1.38 1.35 10.43
C LEU A 46 2.75 0.71 10.25
N SER A 47 2.82 -0.61 10.43
CA SER A 47 4.06 -1.37 10.29
C SER A 47 4.61 -1.30 8.84
N LEU A 48 3.72 -1.36 7.84
CA LEU A 48 4.10 -1.16 6.44
C LEU A 48 4.69 0.25 6.22
N ILE A 49 3.99 1.31 6.63
CA ILE A 49 4.47 2.67 6.35
C ILE A 49 5.76 3.02 7.11
N GLN A 50 5.96 2.49 8.33
CA GLN A 50 7.22 2.60 9.07
C GLN A 50 8.36 1.92 8.30
N THR A 51 8.13 0.70 7.82
CA THR A 51 9.10 -0.02 6.99
C THR A 51 9.48 0.79 5.74
N LEU A 52 8.50 1.34 5.01
CA LEU A 52 8.78 2.12 3.79
C LEU A 52 9.51 3.45 4.05
N LYS A 53 9.38 3.99 5.27
CA LYS A 53 10.12 5.18 5.72
C LYS A 53 11.56 4.84 6.08
N GLU A 54 11.78 3.71 6.74
CA GLU A 54 13.09 3.26 7.23
C GLU A 54 13.96 2.63 6.13
N ASP A 55 13.35 1.92 5.17
CA ASP A 55 14.06 1.15 4.15
C ASP A 55 14.03 1.80 2.75
N ARG A 56 15.23 1.96 2.14
CA ARG A 56 15.40 2.26 0.71
C ARG A 56 15.52 0.99 -0.14
N GLN A 57 15.65 -0.18 0.48
CA GLN A 57 15.84 -1.45 -0.22
C GLN A 57 14.99 -2.54 0.44
N MET A 58 13.93 -2.93 -0.25
CA MET A 58 12.99 -3.98 0.20
C MET A 58 13.69 -5.34 0.08
N ALA A 59 14.33 -5.80 1.15
CA ALA A 59 14.63 -7.21 1.43
C ALA A 59 15.04 -7.32 2.91
N ASP A 60 14.34 -8.15 3.69
CA ASP A 60 14.58 -8.52 5.10
C ASP A 60 13.96 -7.70 6.24
N SER A 61 12.96 -6.85 6.00
CA SER A 61 12.23 -6.22 7.11
C SER A 61 11.08 -7.10 7.62
N ARG A 62 11.11 -7.35 8.95
CA ARG A 62 10.15 -7.99 9.89
C ARG A 62 8.79 -8.39 9.30
N PRO A 63 8.23 -9.59 9.63
CA PRO A 63 6.92 -9.99 9.13
C PRO A 63 5.85 -8.98 9.55
N THR A 64 5.39 -8.20 8.58
CA THR A 64 4.22 -7.34 8.64
C THR A 64 2.96 -8.17 8.36
N GLY A 65 1.80 -7.71 8.80
CA GLY A 65 0.52 -8.27 8.33
C GLY A 65 0.26 -8.03 6.84
N ILE A 66 1.12 -7.27 6.16
CA ILE A 66 1.06 -6.92 4.74
C ILE A 66 2.40 -7.26 4.08
N GLU A 67 2.40 -8.20 3.15
CA GLU A 67 3.56 -8.54 2.34
C GLU A 67 3.56 -7.75 1.04
N VAL A 68 4.75 -7.28 0.64
CA VAL A 68 5.00 -6.62 -0.64
C VAL A 68 6.10 -7.36 -1.36
N ALA A 69 5.82 -7.88 -2.56
CA ALA A 69 6.78 -8.57 -3.41
C ALA A 69 6.93 -7.84 -4.74
N VAL A 70 8.13 -7.86 -5.31
CA VAL A 70 8.39 -7.36 -6.68
C VAL A 70 8.73 -8.58 -7.53
N ASP A 71 7.92 -8.81 -8.55
CA ASP A 71 8.13 -9.88 -9.52
C ASP A 71 9.20 -9.49 -10.56
N ALA A 72 9.65 -10.45 -11.35
CA ALA A 72 10.72 -10.24 -12.34
C ALA A 72 10.36 -9.27 -13.48
N ASP A 73 9.07 -8.97 -13.65
CA ASP A 73 8.51 -8.06 -14.65
C ASP A 73 8.22 -6.65 -14.10
N ASP A 74 8.78 -6.30 -12.94
CA ASP A 74 8.52 -5.05 -12.20
C ASP A 74 7.08 -4.89 -11.68
N THR A 75 6.27 -5.96 -11.71
CA THR A 75 4.97 -5.99 -11.03
C THR A 75 5.17 -6.05 -9.51
N VAL A 76 4.55 -5.14 -8.79
CA VAL A 76 4.50 -5.11 -7.33
C VAL A 76 3.20 -5.74 -6.85
N ARG A 77 3.30 -6.74 -5.99
CA ARG A 77 2.18 -7.46 -5.40
C ARG A 77 2.06 -7.13 -3.92
N ILE A 78 0.88 -6.68 -3.51
CA ILE A 78 0.56 -6.32 -2.12
C ILE A 78 -0.52 -7.28 -1.62
N ARG A 79 -0.27 -7.99 -0.52
CA ARG A 79 -1.25 -8.93 0.06
C ARG A 79 -1.21 -8.91 1.58
N ALA A 80 -2.35 -9.21 2.22
CA ALA A 80 -2.38 -9.42 3.67
C ALA A 80 -2.00 -10.86 3.99
N THR A 81 -1.17 -11.07 5.01
CA THR A 81 -0.79 -12.40 5.48
C THR A 81 -1.96 -13.15 6.09
N ALA A 82 -2.86 -12.44 6.78
CA ALA A 82 -4.07 -12.99 7.37
C ALA A 82 -5.14 -13.37 6.31
N ALA A 83 -5.03 -12.87 5.09
CA ALA A 83 -5.99 -13.10 4.00
C ALA A 83 -5.27 -13.19 2.63
N PRO A 84 -4.47 -14.25 2.40
CA PRO A 84 -3.56 -14.33 1.25
C PRO A 84 -4.28 -14.48 -0.10
N GLY A 85 -5.59 -14.74 -0.11
CA GLY A 85 -6.40 -14.87 -1.32
C GLY A 85 -6.64 -13.55 -2.08
N THR A 86 -6.35 -12.40 -1.46
CA THR A 86 -6.46 -11.08 -2.12
C THR A 86 -5.07 -10.51 -2.36
N THR A 87 -4.73 -10.28 -3.63
CA THR A 87 -3.49 -9.63 -4.06
C THR A 87 -3.86 -8.41 -4.87
N VAL A 88 -3.39 -7.24 -4.46
CA VAL A 88 -3.40 -6.02 -5.27
C VAL A 88 -2.12 -5.99 -6.10
N THR A 89 -2.23 -5.68 -7.37
CA THR A 89 -1.12 -5.54 -8.30
C THR A 89 -0.95 -4.08 -8.72
N THR A 90 0.29 -3.62 -8.76
CA THR A 90 0.66 -2.30 -9.27
C THR A 90 2.01 -2.40 -9.97
N ASP A 91 2.41 -1.39 -10.73
CA ASP A 91 3.76 -1.38 -11.32
C ASP A 91 4.77 -0.65 -10.41
N ARG A 92 6.05 -0.88 -10.68
CA ARG A 92 7.13 -0.30 -9.89
C ARG A 92 7.08 1.23 -9.80
N ARG A 93 6.69 1.94 -10.87
CA ARG A 93 6.68 3.42 -10.90
C ARG A 93 5.59 3.97 -9.98
N LYS A 94 4.41 3.35 -10.01
CA LYS A 94 3.29 3.71 -9.14
C LYS A 94 3.58 3.38 -7.69
N TRP A 95 4.19 2.22 -7.44
CA TRP A 95 4.65 1.85 -6.11
C TRP A 95 5.65 2.87 -5.56
N ASP A 96 6.67 3.25 -6.33
CA ASP A 96 7.67 4.23 -5.91
C ASP A 96 7.02 5.59 -5.58
N THR A 97 6.00 5.99 -6.33
CA THR A 97 5.21 7.20 -6.05
C THR A 97 4.45 7.10 -4.72
N PHE A 98 3.84 5.95 -4.44
CA PHE A 98 3.22 5.67 -3.15
C PHE A 98 4.23 5.72 -2.00
N VAL A 99 5.42 5.12 -2.18
CA VAL A 99 6.50 5.15 -1.20
C VAL A 99 6.96 6.59 -0.92
N LEU A 100 7.06 7.45 -1.94
CA LEU A 100 7.38 8.86 -1.75
C LEU A 100 6.29 9.59 -0.93
N GLY A 101 5.01 9.34 -1.21
CA GLY A 101 3.91 9.90 -0.43
C GLY A 101 3.90 9.42 1.03
N VAL A 102 4.20 8.14 1.27
CA VAL A 102 4.39 7.58 2.62
C VAL A 102 5.53 8.28 3.35
N ARG A 103 6.68 8.49 2.69
CA ARG A 103 7.83 9.20 3.27
C ARG A 103 7.54 10.67 3.54
N ALA A 104 6.68 11.30 2.75
CA ALA A 104 6.18 12.65 2.99
C ALA A 104 5.14 12.73 4.12
N GLY A 105 4.71 11.58 4.68
CA GLY A 105 3.74 11.50 5.77
C GLY A 105 2.28 11.61 5.34
N GLU A 106 1.99 11.52 4.04
CA GLU A 106 0.63 11.71 3.50
C GLU A 106 -0.38 10.70 4.06
N PHE A 107 0.08 9.52 4.47
CA PHE A 107 -0.76 8.40 4.90
C PHE A 107 -0.75 8.15 6.43
N ASP A 108 -0.02 8.95 7.21
CA ASP A 108 0.18 8.70 8.65
C ASP A 108 -1.13 8.76 9.44
N HIS A 109 -2.05 9.61 9.02
CA HIS A 109 -3.35 9.78 9.66
C HIS A 109 -4.25 8.53 9.54
N PHE A 110 -4.02 7.62 8.59
CA PHE A 110 -4.75 6.35 8.52
C PHE A 110 -4.34 5.39 9.63
N ALA A 111 -3.11 5.50 10.12
CA ALA A 111 -2.55 4.67 11.18
C ALA A 111 -2.63 5.33 12.58
N ALA A 112 -3.00 6.61 12.65
CA ALA A 112 -3.18 7.30 13.91
C ALA A 112 -4.39 6.70 14.66
N ARG A 113 -4.17 6.27 15.92
CA ARG A 113 -5.28 5.91 16.80
C ARG A 113 -6.07 7.20 17.12
N PRO A 114 -7.42 7.15 17.14
CA PRO A 114 -8.24 8.32 17.48
C PRO A 114 -8.01 8.81 18.90
#